data_AF-A0A0W0SDG3-F1
#
_entry.id   AF-A0A0W0SDG3-F1
#
_cell.length_a   1.000
_cell.length_b   1.000
_cell.length_c   1.000
_cell.angle_alpha   90.00
_cell.angle_beta   90.00
_cell.angle_gamma   90.00
#
_symmetry.space_group_name_H-M   'P 1'
#
loop_
_entity.id
_entity.type
_entity.pdbx_description
1 polymer ?
#
loop_
_entity_poly.entity_id
_entity_poly.type
_entity_poly.pdbx_seq_one_letter_code
_entity_poly.pdbx_strand_id
1 'polypeptide(L)'
;MWLTRTFKLIGASFLFAFFSLSFAGKNNEVEPAAVITFNNHGVAKSIVFAAYKTITHMDKPLYKLLYLAAKSITEANSPTTDFDYLNLKFQAKKQEISDVLLKSKISMSALFRHEIAIEIKEDGFGNHLMFYVPAIDFSDLLRHSISSVDEANKTIAQLAVLIQKIDNSLPSSTSHDQLNKFTNPEALQQLSSNEMSRLTIMHAEDSRAILKTLIALQQNIKRELQQLLALAQLAANGKHTEQEMEVLDNQYGQRCWLIFMSVLSDDYNPLRNIRLFHDIALNFEMNGKTREYFFPQIDLASLNLHTDNILYIDAAILSIRHTIFAITWMIDWSIMGNTRLSEIDRNDLLKTISLVPLDPKLIVLLEKHFGKSVLGASKQLDLL
;
A
#
# COMPACT_ATOMS: atom_id res chain seq x y z
N MET A 1 -36.92 -29.48 -26.73
CA MET A 1 -35.45 -29.44 -26.46
C MET A 1 -34.85 -28.03 -26.52
N TRP A 2 -35.45 -27.07 -27.24
CA TRP A 2 -34.97 -25.70 -27.30
C TRP A 2 -35.25 -24.87 -26.03
N LEU A 3 -36.42 -25.03 -25.40
CA LEU A 3 -36.80 -24.28 -24.18
C LEU A 3 -35.85 -24.50 -22.98
N THR A 4 -35.31 -25.71 -22.80
CA THR A 4 -34.40 -26.01 -21.69
C THR A 4 -32.99 -25.47 -21.89
N ARG A 5 -32.60 -25.15 -23.13
CA ARG A 5 -31.33 -24.46 -23.43
C ARG A 5 -31.44 -22.95 -23.17
N THR A 6 -32.56 -22.33 -23.53
CA THR A 6 -32.82 -20.90 -23.24
C THR A 6 -32.92 -20.62 -21.74
N PHE A 7 -33.57 -21.49 -20.95
CA PHE A 7 -33.60 -21.33 -19.49
C PHE A 7 -32.22 -21.45 -18.81
N LYS A 8 -31.33 -22.30 -19.33
CA LYS A 8 -29.94 -22.41 -18.83
C LYS A 8 -29.09 -21.19 -19.19
N LEU A 9 -29.28 -20.63 -20.38
CA LEU A 9 -28.60 -19.41 -20.82
C LEU A 9 -29.08 -18.18 -20.06
N ILE A 10 -30.38 -18.07 -19.77
CA ILE A 10 -30.94 -16.99 -18.96
C ILE A 10 -30.49 -17.12 -17.50
N GLY A 11 -30.48 -18.34 -16.94
CA GLY A 11 -30.00 -18.59 -15.58
C GLY A 11 -28.49 -18.31 -15.39
N ALA A 12 -27.66 -18.69 -16.36
CA ALA A 12 -26.22 -18.37 -16.35
C ALA A 12 -25.96 -16.88 -16.53
N SER A 13 -26.77 -16.18 -17.33
CA SER A 13 -26.68 -14.73 -17.50
C SER A 13 -27.16 -13.97 -16.25
N PHE A 14 -28.15 -14.50 -15.53
CA PHE A 14 -28.62 -13.94 -14.26
C PHE A 14 -27.60 -14.15 -13.14
N LEU A 15 -26.91 -15.31 -13.11
CA LEU A 15 -25.77 -15.54 -12.20
C LEU A 15 -24.61 -14.62 -12.54
N PHE A 16 -24.20 -14.51 -13.81
CA PHE A 16 -23.14 -13.57 -14.22
C PHE A 16 -23.49 -12.11 -13.91
N ALA A 17 -24.77 -11.72 -14.01
CA ALA A 17 -25.24 -10.38 -13.63
C ALA A 17 -25.32 -10.18 -12.10
N PHE A 18 -25.62 -11.21 -11.31
CA PHE A 18 -25.63 -11.13 -9.84
C PHE A 18 -24.22 -11.15 -9.24
N PHE A 19 -23.26 -11.83 -9.90
CA PHE A 19 -21.86 -11.87 -9.48
C PHE A 19 -21.01 -10.73 -10.07
N SER A 20 -21.47 -10.02 -11.11
CA SER A 20 -20.77 -8.84 -11.65
C SER A 20 -21.18 -7.51 -11.01
N LEU A 21 -22.16 -7.52 -10.10
CA LEU A 21 -22.71 -6.30 -9.48
C LEU A 21 -21.93 -5.76 -8.27
N SER A 22 -20.77 -6.32 -7.93
CA SER A 22 -19.94 -5.77 -6.86
C SER A 22 -18.55 -5.45 -7.39
N PHE A 23 -18.25 -4.14 -7.45
CA PHE A 23 -16.98 -3.49 -7.82
C PHE A 23 -16.85 -2.89 -9.23
N ALA A 24 -17.94 -2.68 -9.96
CA ALA A 24 -17.98 -1.49 -10.82
C ALA A 24 -18.15 -0.27 -9.91
N GLY A 25 -17.10 0.55 -9.82
CA GLY A 25 -16.95 1.75 -9.00
C GLY A 25 -18.25 2.29 -8.42
N LYS A 26 -18.51 1.98 -7.15
CA LYS A 26 -19.46 2.78 -6.39
C LYS A 26 -18.81 4.16 -6.30
N ASN A 27 -19.30 5.11 -7.09
CA ASN A 27 -19.15 6.54 -6.85
C ASN A 27 -19.79 6.82 -5.49
N ASN A 28 -19.11 6.42 -4.42
CA ASN A 28 -19.37 6.92 -3.11
C ASN A 28 -18.85 8.35 -3.17
N GLU A 29 -19.77 9.31 -3.21
CA GLU A 29 -19.55 10.73 -2.91
C GLU A 29 -19.13 10.91 -1.43
N VAL A 30 -18.31 10.01 -0.89
CA VAL A 30 -17.64 10.19 0.38
C VAL A 30 -16.52 11.18 0.09
N GLU A 31 -16.57 12.33 0.75
CA GLU A 31 -15.51 13.31 0.66
C GLU A 31 -14.20 12.65 1.13
N PRO A 32 -13.13 12.68 0.32
CA PRO A 32 -11.91 11.96 0.64
C PRO A 32 -11.23 12.59 1.86
N ALA A 33 -10.69 11.77 2.75
CA ALA A 33 -9.94 12.26 3.90
C ALA A 33 -8.61 12.93 3.48
N ALA A 34 -7.95 12.37 2.47
CA ALA A 34 -6.74 12.95 1.89
C ALA A 34 -6.59 12.64 0.41
N VAL A 35 -5.89 13.52 -0.31
CA VAL A 35 -5.54 13.37 -1.71
C VAL A 35 -4.07 13.68 -1.89
N ILE A 36 -3.34 12.80 -2.56
CA ILE A 36 -1.94 12.98 -2.89
C ILE A 36 -1.80 13.01 -4.40
N THR A 37 -1.27 14.10 -4.93
CA THR A 37 -1.06 14.31 -6.36
C THR A 37 0.44 14.32 -6.66
N PHE A 38 0.86 13.59 -7.70
CA PHE A 38 2.26 13.42 -8.09
C PHE A 38 2.39 13.14 -9.60
N ASN A 39 3.55 13.46 -10.19
CA ASN A 39 3.79 13.35 -11.64
C ASN A 39 4.63 12.11 -12.05
N ASN A 40 4.84 11.15 -11.14
CA ASN A 40 5.70 9.99 -11.38
C ASN A 40 4.89 8.70 -11.63
N HIS A 41 4.81 8.25 -12.89
CA HIS A 41 4.17 6.99 -13.27
C HIS A 41 4.85 5.75 -12.69
N GLY A 42 6.15 5.79 -12.40
CA GLY A 42 6.89 4.71 -11.74
C GLY A 42 6.36 4.47 -10.31
N VAL A 43 6.03 5.54 -9.58
CA VAL A 43 5.40 5.42 -8.25
C VAL A 43 4.01 4.80 -8.36
N ALA A 44 3.18 5.26 -9.30
CA ALA A 44 1.85 4.69 -9.52
C ALA A 44 1.92 3.19 -9.86
N LYS A 45 2.83 2.80 -10.77
CA LYS A 45 3.09 1.39 -11.13
C LYS A 45 3.58 0.58 -9.93
N SER A 46 4.48 1.13 -9.11
CA SER A 46 5.00 0.47 -7.91
C SER A 46 3.90 0.17 -6.90
N ILE A 47 2.95 1.10 -6.69
CA ILE A 47 1.79 0.90 -5.82
C ILE A 47 0.91 -0.26 -6.33
N VAL A 48 0.58 -0.27 -7.63
CA VAL A 48 -0.22 -1.35 -8.23
C VAL A 48 0.51 -2.69 -8.13
N PHE A 49 1.82 -2.71 -8.41
CA PHE A 49 2.64 -3.91 -8.32
C PHE A 49 2.75 -4.43 -6.87
N ALA A 50 2.85 -3.54 -5.89
CA ALA A 50 2.84 -3.90 -4.47
C ALA A 50 1.51 -4.58 -4.08
N ALA A 51 0.36 -4.08 -4.56
CA ALA A 51 -0.94 -4.71 -4.32
C ALA A 51 -1.01 -6.12 -4.92
N TYR A 52 -0.55 -6.26 -6.16
CA TYR A 52 -0.46 -7.57 -6.83
C TYR A 52 0.43 -8.54 -6.05
N LYS A 53 1.60 -8.07 -5.59
CA LYS A 53 2.49 -8.87 -4.75
C LYS A 53 1.82 -9.28 -3.44
N THR A 54 1.14 -8.38 -2.75
CA THR A 54 0.42 -8.71 -1.51
C THR A 54 -0.62 -9.81 -1.75
N ILE A 55 -1.43 -9.70 -2.81
CA ILE A 55 -2.45 -10.70 -3.14
C ILE A 55 -1.84 -12.06 -3.44
N THR A 56 -0.80 -12.11 -4.28
CA THR A 56 -0.09 -13.38 -4.58
C THR A 56 0.55 -14.02 -3.34
N HIS A 57 0.91 -13.25 -2.31
CA HIS A 57 1.41 -13.80 -1.05
C HIS A 57 0.30 -14.38 -0.16
N MET A 58 -0.95 -13.95 -0.32
CA MET A 58 -2.10 -14.51 0.42
C MET A 58 -2.61 -15.83 -0.18
N ASP A 59 -2.27 -16.10 -1.44
CA ASP A 59 -2.76 -17.25 -2.21
C ASP A 59 -2.47 -18.60 -1.54
N LYS A 60 -1.19 -18.90 -1.28
CA LYS A 60 -0.78 -20.16 -0.64
C LYS A 60 -1.40 -20.34 0.76
N PRO A 61 -1.40 -19.33 1.66
CA PRO A 61 -2.10 -19.42 2.93
C PRO A 61 -3.60 -19.71 2.80
N LEU A 62 -4.31 -19.03 1.90
CA LEU A 62 -5.76 -19.25 1.70
C LEU A 62 -6.06 -20.66 1.20
N TYR A 63 -5.32 -21.16 0.21
CA TYR A 63 -5.46 -22.55 -0.22
C TYR A 63 -5.17 -23.53 0.90
N LYS A 64 -4.21 -23.20 1.78
CA LYS A 64 -3.92 -24.05 2.93
C LYS A 64 -5.05 -24.04 3.96
N LEU A 65 -5.74 -22.90 4.18
CA LEU A 65 -6.94 -22.83 5.01
C LEU A 65 -8.04 -23.73 4.45
N LEU A 66 -8.30 -23.63 3.14
CA LEU A 66 -9.28 -24.46 2.44
C LEU A 66 -8.96 -25.96 2.62
N TYR A 67 -7.70 -26.34 2.39
CA TYR A 67 -7.23 -27.72 2.57
C TYR A 67 -7.39 -28.21 4.01
N LEU A 68 -7.04 -27.40 5.01
CA LEU A 68 -7.13 -27.80 6.42
C LEU A 68 -8.58 -27.97 6.88
N ALA A 69 -9.46 -27.07 6.47
CA ALA A 69 -10.90 -27.17 6.75
C ALA A 69 -11.53 -28.38 6.02
N ALA A 70 -11.13 -28.65 4.78
CA ALA A 70 -11.54 -29.85 4.07
C ALA A 70 -11.07 -31.13 4.76
N LYS A 71 -9.79 -31.14 5.17
CA LYS A 71 -9.16 -32.27 5.85
C LYS A 71 -9.87 -32.61 7.15
N SER A 72 -10.23 -31.61 7.96
CA SER A 72 -10.95 -31.84 9.22
C SER A 72 -12.32 -32.48 9.00
N ILE A 73 -13.01 -32.17 7.89
CA ILE A 73 -14.27 -32.83 7.51
C ILE A 73 -14.02 -34.29 7.11
N THR A 74 -13.02 -34.54 6.24
CA THR A 74 -12.72 -35.90 5.78
C THR A 74 -12.26 -36.83 6.89
N GLU A 75 -11.53 -36.28 7.86
CA GLU A 75 -10.99 -37.02 8.99
C GLU A 75 -11.95 -37.03 10.19
N ALA A 76 -13.12 -36.37 10.12
CA ALA A 76 -14.00 -36.22 11.28
C ALA A 76 -14.53 -37.54 11.87
N ASN A 77 -14.58 -38.60 11.06
CA ASN A 77 -15.02 -39.93 11.49
C ASN A 77 -13.85 -40.85 11.85
N SER A 78 -12.60 -40.36 11.82
CA SER A 78 -11.44 -41.14 12.23
C SER A 78 -11.18 -40.96 13.73
N PRO A 79 -11.04 -42.06 14.50
CA PRO A 79 -10.76 -42.00 15.93
C PRO A 79 -9.37 -41.42 16.27
N THR A 80 -8.50 -41.23 15.27
CA THR A 80 -7.13 -40.70 15.42
C THR A 80 -7.00 -39.23 15.05
N THR A 81 -8.10 -38.56 14.71
CA THR A 81 -8.07 -37.17 14.24
C THR A 81 -7.79 -36.21 15.37
N ASP A 82 -6.65 -35.53 15.28
CA ASP A 82 -6.28 -34.45 16.18
C ASP A 82 -6.79 -33.12 15.64
N PHE A 83 -8.04 -32.79 15.99
CA PHE A 83 -8.70 -31.54 15.60
C PHE A 83 -7.99 -30.30 16.14
N ASP A 84 -7.40 -30.39 17.34
CA ASP A 84 -6.67 -29.28 17.93
C ASP A 84 -5.41 -28.97 17.13
N TYR A 85 -4.66 -30.00 16.72
CA TYR A 85 -3.49 -29.84 15.86
C TYR A 85 -3.84 -29.28 14.47
N LEU A 86 -4.93 -29.74 13.86
CA LEU A 86 -5.41 -29.19 12.58
C LEU A 86 -5.83 -27.72 12.74
N ASN A 87 -6.57 -27.39 13.80
CA ASN A 87 -7.00 -26.02 14.07
C ASN A 87 -5.82 -25.10 14.39
N LEU A 88 -4.80 -25.56 15.11
CA LEU A 88 -3.57 -24.78 15.34
C LEU A 88 -2.88 -24.41 14.01
N LYS A 89 -2.78 -25.37 13.08
CA LYS A 89 -2.26 -25.09 11.73
C LYS A 89 -3.14 -24.11 10.95
N PHE A 90 -4.45 -24.20 11.13
CA PHE A 90 -5.41 -23.31 10.49
C PHE A 90 -5.26 -21.87 11.01
N GLN A 91 -5.21 -21.68 12.33
CA GLN A 91 -4.97 -20.35 12.92
C GLN A 91 -3.61 -19.77 12.53
N ALA A 92 -2.56 -20.59 12.45
CA ALA A 92 -1.25 -20.14 11.98
C ALA A 92 -1.28 -19.59 10.55
N LYS A 93 -2.07 -20.21 9.66
CA LYS A 93 -2.25 -19.73 8.28
C LYS A 93 -3.10 -18.46 8.20
N LYS A 94 -4.11 -18.31 9.06
CA LYS A 94 -4.83 -17.02 9.22
C LYS A 94 -3.89 -15.90 9.67
N GLN A 95 -3.00 -16.18 10.62
CA GLN A 95 -2.02 -15.20 11.08
C GLN A 95 -1.07 -14.79 9.96
N GLU A 96 -0.62 -15.73 9.12
CA GLU A 96 0.22 -15.43 7.96
C GLU A 96 -0.47 -14.46 6.99
N ILE A 97 -1.78 -14.65 6.72
CA ILE A 97 -2.57 -13.70 5.91
C ILE A 97 -2.63 -12.33 6.58
N SER A 98 -2.91 -12.30 7.90
CA SER A 98 -2.92 -11.05 8.67
C SER A 98 -1.59 -10.31 8.56
N ASP A 99 -0.46 -11.01 8.69
CA ASP A 99 0.87 -10.41 8.62
C ASP A 99 1.17 -9.85 7.21
N VAL A 100 0.73 -10.55 6.16
CA VAL A 100 0.85 -10.07 4.77
C VAL A 100 0.04 -8.79 4.57
N LEU A 101 -1.20 -8.74 5.04
CA LEU A 101 -2.06 -7.56 4.96
C LEU A 101 -1.50 -6.37 5.76
N LEU A 102 -1.00 -6.62 6.98
CA LEU A 102 -0.38 -5.58 7.83
C LEU A 102 0.90 -4.99 7.22
N LYS A 103 1.64 -5.79 6.44
CA LYS A 103 2.84 -5.36 5.71
C LYS A 103 2.52 -4.68 4.38
N SER A 104 1.29 -4.79 3.87
CA SER A 104 0.86 -4.15 2.63
C SER A 104 0.68 -2.65 2.85
N LYS A 105 1.76 -1.89 2.65
CA LYS A 105 1.80 -0.45 2.85
C LYS A 105 2.05 0.24 1.52
N ILE A 106 1.47 1.42 1.34
CA ILE A 106 1.80 2.26 0.19
C ILE A 106 3.27 2.63 0.28
N SER A 107 4.05 2.28 -0.74
CA SER A 107 5.40 2.79 -0.90
C SER A 107 5.37 3.97 -1.86
N MET A 108 5.39 5.18 -1.31
CA MET A 108 5.86 6.33 -2.05
C MET A 108 7.33 6.52 -1.70
N SER A 109 8.16 6.62 -2.74
CA SER A 109 9.56 7.01 -2.58
C SER A 109 9.66 8.26 -1.71
N ALA A 110 10.84 8.49 -1.14
CA ALA A 110 11.06 9.63 -0.27
C ALA A 110 10.46 10.93 -0.80
N LEU A 111 9.80 11.63 0.12
CA LEU A 111 9.35 13.00 -0.08
C LEU A 111 10.53 13.81 -0.63
N PHE A 112 10.28 14.79 -1.50
CA PHE A 112 11.29 15.64 -2.15
C PHE A 112 12.05 15.08 -3.36
N ARG A 113 11.92 13.79 -3.72
CA ARG A 113 12.50 13.31 -5.00
C ARG A 113 11.73 13.84 -6.22
N HIS A 114 10.42 13.97 -6.05
CA HIS A 114 9.50 14.51 -7.03
C HIS A 114 8.62 15.55 -6.37
N GLU A 115 8.11 16.47 -7.18
CA GLU A 115 7.11 17.41 -6.71
C GLU A 115 5.81 16.65 -6.40
N ILE A 116 5.29 16.88 -5.20
CA ILE A 116 4.04 16.29 -4.75
C ILE A 116 3.16 17.34 -4.07
N ALA A 117 1.85 17.21 -4.24
CA ALA A 117 0.86 17.97 -3.51
C ALA A 117 0.07 17.03 -2.60
N ILE A 118 -0.15 17.43 -1.35
CA ILE A 118 -0.93 16.66 -0.37
C ILE A 118 -2.04 17.55 0.15
N GLU A 119 -3.27 17.15 -0.09
CA GLU A 119 -4.47 17.77 0.45
C GLU A 119 -5.03 16.89 1.57
N ILE A 120 -5.28 17.46 2.74
CA ILE A 120 -5.98 16.82 3.86
C ILE A 120 -7.27 17.60 4.08
N LYS A 121 -8.43 17.00 3.79
CA LYS A 121 -9.71 17.72 3.82
C LYS A 121 -10.19 18.04 5.23
N GLU A 122 -9.83 17.22 6.20
CA GLU A 122 -10.14 17.44 7.61
C GLU A 122 -8.96 17.02 8.50
N ASP A 123 -8.39 17.99 9.23
CA ASP A 123 -7.30 17.80 10.19
C ASP A 123 -7.76 17.33 11.59
N GLY A 124 -9.07 17.12 11.76
CA GLY A 124 -9.73 16.85 13.05
C GLY A 124 -10.23 18.10 13.77
N PHE A 125 -10.01 19.30 13.22
CA PHE A 125 -10.57 20.57 13.67
C PHE A 125 -11.40 21.27 12.59
N GLY A 126 -11.70 20.58 11.48
CA GLY A 126 -12.45 21.12 10.35
C GLY A 126 -11.63 21.98 9.39
N ASN A 127 -10.29 21.99 9.50
CA ASN A 127 -9.45 22.70 8.54
C ASN A 127 -9.07 21.81 7.36
N HIS A 128 -9.05 22.41 6.18
CA HIS A 128 -8.46 21.83 4.98
C HIS A 128 -7.00 22.27 4.90
N LEU A 129 -6.07 21.31 4.93
CA LEU A 129 -4.63 21.57 4.84
C LEU A 129 -4.12 21.20 3.46
N MET A 130 -3.23 22.04 2.93
CA MET A 130 -2.60 21.84 1.63
C MET A 130 -1.08 21.99 1.76
N PHE A 131 -0.36 20.93 1.39
CA PHE A 131 1.10 20.91 1.39
C PHE A 131 1.62 20.79 -0.04
N TYR A 132 2.48 21.73 -0.44
CA TYR A 132 3.25 21.63 -1.67
C TYR A 132 4.71 21.29 -1.31
N VAL A 133 5.18 20.16 -1.82
CA VAL A 133 6.51 19.65 -1.52
C VAL A 133 7.30 19.67 -2.83
N PRO A 134 8.22 20.62 -3.02
CA PRO A 134 9.02 20.70 -4.22
C PRO A 134 10.03 19.55 -4.29
N ALA A 135 10.52 19.25 -5.48
CA ALA A 135 11.71 18.43 -5.61
C ALA A 135 12.92 19.17 -5.01
N ILE A 136 13.66 18.51 -4.14
CA ILE A 136 14.86 19.05 -3.51
C ILE A 136 16.04 18.18 -3.92
N ASP A 137 17.01 18.79 -4.59
CA ASP A 137 18.27 18.12 -4.93
C ASP A 137 19.21 18.11 -3.72
N PHE A 138 19.23 17.00 -2.99
CA PHE A 138 20.19 16.78 -1.90
C PHE A 138 21.59 16.39 -2.41
N SER A 139 21.77 16.11 -3.71
CA SER A 139 23.08 15.74 -4.26
C SER A 139 24.07 16.91 -4.23
N ASP A 140 23.56 18.15 -4.25
CA ASP A 140 24.40 19.33 -4.09
C ASP A 140 25.11 19.33 -2.73
N LEU A 141 24.51 18.77 -1.67
CA LEU A 141 25.18 18.67 -0.36
C LEU A 141 26.45 17.80 -0.39
N LEU A 142 26.53 16.82 -1.31
CA LEU A 142 27.71 15.97 -1.49
C LEU A 142 28.80 16.65 -2.34
N ARG A 143 28.44 17.68 -3.11
CA ARG A 143 29.38 18.43 -3.97
C ARG A 143 30.11 19.54 -3.23
N HIS A 144 29.60 19.91 -2.06
CA HIS A 144 30.17 20.98 -1.25
C HIS A 144 31.12 20.41 -0.19
N SER A 145 32.29 21.02 -0.11
CA SER A 145 33.27 20.77 0.95
C SER A 145 33.17 21.85 2.02
N ILE A 146 33.71 21.55 3.19
CA ILE A 146 34.01 22.53 4.23
C ILE A 146 35.52 22.60 4.51
N SER A 147 36.36 22.15 3.56
CA SER A 147 37.83 22.05 3.69
C SER A 147 38.55 23.39 3.86
N SER A 148 37.85 24.50 3.65
CA SER A 148 38.36 25.85 3.89
C SER A 148 37.27 26.75 4.48
N VAL A 149 37.69 27.87 5.09
CA VAL A 149 36.77 28.87 5.66
C VAL A 149 35.83 29.46 4.59
N ASP A 150 36.32 29.70 3.37
CA ASP A 150 35.50 30.24 2.28
C ASP A 150 34.44 29.23 1.83
N GLU A 151 34.82 27.96 1.64
CA GLU A 151 33.89 26.89 1.30
C GLU A 151 32.87 26.64 2.40
N ALA A 152 33.30 26.63 3.66
CA ALA A 152 32.41 26.49 4.81
C ALA A 152 31.35 27.59 4.85
N ASN A 153 31.72 28.86 4.59
CA ASN A 153 30.74 29.96 4.53
C ASN A 153 29.75 29.82 3.37
N LYS A 154 30.19 29.36 2.20
CA LYS A 154 29.28 29.06 1.06
C LYS A 154 28.31 27.94 1.42
N THR A 155 28.80 26.87 2.03
CA THR A 155 28.01 25.73 2.48
C THR A 155 26.98 26.12 3.55
N ILE A 156 27.33 27.01 4.49
CA ILE A 156 26.39 27.57 5.49
C ILE A 156 25.19 28.25 4.82
N ALA A 157 25.43 29.10 3.82
CA ALA A 157 24.37 29.82 3.13
C ALA A 157 23.41 28.85 2.41
N GLN A 158 23.94 27.81 1.77
CA GLN A 158 23.14 26.79 1.09
C GLN A 158 22.31 25.93 2.06
N LEU A 159 22.92 25.49 3.17
CA LEU A 159 22.22 24.75 4.22
C LEU A 159 21.08 25.59 4.83
N ALA A 160 21.31 26.89 5.06
CA ALA A 160 20.27 27.79 5.55
C ALA A 160 19.07 27.89 4.58
N VAL A 161 19.34 28.05 3.28
CA VAL A 161 18.29 28.06 2.23
C VAL A 161 17.53 26.73 2.20
N LEU A 162 18.24 25.61 2.29
CA LEU A 162 17.63 24.28 2.28
C LEU A 162 16.73 24.03 3.50
N ILE A 163 17.21 24.39 4.70
CA ILE A 163 16.43 24.30 5.94
C ILE A 163 15.15 25.16 5.83
N GLN A 164 15.27 26.39 5.30
CA GLN A 164 14.12 27.27 5.11
C GLN A 164 13.10 26.69 4.11
N LYS A 165 13.56 26.10 3.00
CA LYS A 165 12.67 25.41 2.04
C LYS A 165 11.88 24.28 2.70
N ILE A 166 12.52 23.48 3.55
CA ILE A 166 11.86 22.39 4.28
C ILE A 166 10.86 22.94 5.31
N ASP A 167 11.23 23.97 6.07
CA ASP A 167 10.35 24.61 7.05
C ASP A 167 9.10 25.23 6.41
N ASN A 168 9.21 25.70 5.16
CA ASN A 168 8.09 26.24 4.41
C ASN A 168 7.20 25.15 3.79
N SER A 169 7.77 24.00 3.45
CA SER A 169 7.06 22.92 2.74
C SER A 169 6.39 21.91 3.68
N LEU A 170 6.89 21.77 4.92
CA LEU A 170 6.41 20.78 5.88
C LEU A 170 6.04 21.37 7.24
N PRO A 171 5.03 20.78 7.92
CA PRO A 171 4.63 21.20 9.26
C PRO A 171 5.63 20.70 10.32
N SER A 172 5.82 21.47 11.39
CA SER A 172 6.69 21.10 12.51
C SER A 172 5.96 20.48 13.70
N SER A 173 4.64 20.67 13.76
CA SER A 173 3.76 20.12 14.79
C SER A 173 2.30 20.13 14.32
N THR A 174 1.41 19.58 15.14
CA THR A 174 -0.05 19.61 14.93
C THR A 174 -0.73 20.83 15.57
N SER A 175 0.03 21.82 16.08
CA SER A 175 -0.58 23.01 16.68
C SER A 175 -1.20 23.91 15.62
N HIS A 176 -2.32 24.56 15.95
CA HIS A 176 -3.04 25.45 15.02
C HIS A 176 -2.12 26.49 14.37
N ASP A 177 -1.27 27.17 15.14
CA ASP A 177 -0.34 28.19 14.62
C ASP A 177 0.61 27.65 13.54
N GLN A 178 1.08 26.40 13.70
CA GLN A 178 1.97 25.75 12.74
C GLN A 178 1.23 25.24 11.51
N LEU A 179 -0.05 24.87 11.66
CA LEU A 179 -0.88 24.38 10.57
C LEU A 179 -1.55 25.50 9.77
N ASN A 180 -1.80 26.65 10.39
CA ASN A 180 -2.53 27.78 9.79
C ASN A 180 -1.91 28.23 8.45
N LYS A 181 -0.57 28.23 8.35
CA LYS A 181 0.15 28.57 7.11
C LYS A 181 -0.11 27.61 5.93
N PHE A 182 -0.72 26.46 6.19
CA PHE A 182 -1.12 25.46 5.19
C PHE A 182 -2.63 25.42 4.93
N THR A 183 -3.44 26.23 5.64
CA THR A 183 -4.92 26.21 5.53
C THR A 183 -5.47 27.00 4.34
N ASN A 184 -4.69 27.92 3.78
CA ASN A 184 -5.08 28.70 2.62
C ASN A 184 -3.85 29.12 1.78
N PRO A 185 -3.23 28.22 1.01
CA PRO A 185 -2.18 28.60 0.10
C PRO A 185 -2.83 29.04 -1.21
N GLU A 186 -3.11 30.33 -1.38
CA GLU A 186 -3.72 30.90 -2.61
C GLU A 186 -2.92 30.65 -3.92
N ALA A 187 -1.84 29.86 -3.88
CA ALA A 187 -1.19 29.30 -5.06
C ALA A 187 -0.64 27.90 -4.72
N LEU A 188 -1.49 26.87 -4.58
CA LEU A 188 -1.00 25.54 -4.90
C LEU A 188 -0.47 25.66 -6.34
N GLN A 189 0.85 25.65 -6.51
CA GLN A 189 1.42 25.51 -7.85
C GLN A 189 0.79 24.22 -8.36
N GLN A 190 -0.13 24.36 -9.32
CA GLN A 190 -0.63 23.20 -10.03
C GLN A 190 0.62 22.52 -10.57
N LEU A 191 0.84 21.26 -10.18
CA LEU A 191 1.90 20.46 -10.76
C LEU A 191 1.74 20.58 -12.28
N SER A 192 2.74 21.16 -12.94
CA SER A 192 2.61 21.63 -14.31
C SER A 192 2.71 20.45 -15.28
N SER A 193 1.67 19.62 -15.38
CA SER A 193 1.55 18.63 -16.46
C SER A 193 0.12 18.09 -16.59
N ASN A 194 -0.24 17.68 -17.81
CA ASN A 194 -1.48 16.95 -18.07
C ASN A 194 -1.43 15.49 -17.55
N GLU A 195 -0.26 15.00 -17.12
CA GLU A 195 -0.01 13.61 -16.72
C GLU A 195 0.12 13.47 -15.19
N MET A 196 -0.90 13.92 -14.46
CA MET A 196 -0.91 13.82 -12.99
C MET A 196 -1.51 12.49 -12.51
N SER A 197 -0.82 11.84 -11.58
CA SER A 197 -1.34 10.72 -10.80
C SER A 197 -1.96 11.24 -9.49
N ARG A 198 -3.08 10.65 -9.08
CA ARG A 198 -3.83 11.00 -7.88
C ARG A 198 -4.11 9.77 -7.04
N LEU A 199 -3.59 9.74 -5.83
CA LEU A 199 -3.90 8.75 -4.80
C LEU A 199 -4.90 9.37 -3.81
N THR A 200 -6.10 8.81 -3.74
CA THR A 200 -7.21 9.28 -2.91
C THR A 200 -7.40 8.31 -1.75
N ILE A 201 -7.46 8.84 -0.53
CA ILE A 201 -7.57 8.09 0.72
C ILE A 201 -8.89 8.47 1.37
N MET A 202 -9.69 7.46 1.74
CA MET A 202 -11.07 7.66 2.19
C MET A 202 -11.19 7.80 3.73
N HIS A 203 -10.26 7.21 4.49
CA HIS A 203 -10.37 7.12 5.96
C HIS A 203 -9.66 8.26 6.69
N ALA A 204 -10.33 8.84 7.71
CA ALA A 204 -9.83 9.98 8.47
C ALA A 204 -8.64 9.64 9.39
N GLU A 205 -8.54 8.41 9.88
CA GLU A 205 -7.38 7.97 10.65
C GLU A 205 -6.08 8.00 9.84
N ASP A 206 -6.16 7.74 8.53
CA ASP A 206 -5.01 7.78 7.63
C ASP A 206 -4.54 9.20 7.36
N SER A 207 -5.46 10.18 7.28
CA SER A 207 -5.08 11.59 7.13
C SER A 207 -4.25 12.09 8.33
N ARG A 208 -4.62 11.67 9.55
CA ARG A 208 -3.83 11.93 10.76
C ARG A 208 -2.48 11.23 10.74
N ALA A 209 -2.42 10.00 10.20
CA ALA A 209 -1.17 9.26 10.05
C ALA A 209 -0.23 9.94 9.04
N ILE A 210 -0.76 10.48 7.94
CA ILE A 210 -0.02 11.32 6.99
C ILE A 210 0.58 12.51 7.71
N LEU A 211 -0.24 13.32 8.38
CA LEU A 211 0.21 14.54 9.06
C LEU A 211 1.33 14.25 10.07
N LYS A 212 1.16 13.22 10.91
CA LYS A 212 2.20 12.80 11.86
C LYS A 212 3.50 12.42 11.17
N THR A 213 3.42 11.79 9.99
CA THR A 213 4.63 11.38 9.28
C THR A 213 5.31 12.56 8.57
N LEU A 214 4.55 13.53 8.06
CA LEU A 214 5.10 14.80 7.55
C LEU A 214 5.87 15.58 8.64
N ILE A 215 5.34 15.62 9.86
CA ILE A 215 6.01 16.24 11.02
C ILE A 215 7.29 15.49 11.37
N ALA A 216 7.22 14.17 11.52
CA ALA A 216 8.39 13.35 11.86
C ALA A 216 9.50 13.47 10.80
N LEU A 217 9.11 13.55 9.53
CA LEU A 217 10.01 13.77 8.41
C LEU A 217 10.71 15.13 8.51
N GLN A 218 9.95 16.20 8.72
CA GLN A 218 10.50 17.55 8.87
C GLN A 218 11.51 17.61 10.01
N GLN A 219 11.16 17.05 11.18
CA GLN A 219 12.04 16.99 12.35
C GLN A 219 13.32 16.19 12.06
N ASN A 220 13.20 15.02 11.41
CA ASN A 220 14.34 14.18 11.10
C ASN A 220 15.32 14.89 10.15
N ILE A 221 14.85 15.37 8.99
CA ILE A 221 15.73 16.02 8.02
C ILE A 221 16.32 17.30 8.59
N LYS A 222 15.52 18.12 9.28
CA LYS A 222 16.00 19.35 9.90
C LYS A 222 17.10 19.10 10.92
N ARG A 223 16.96 18.07 11.76
CA ARG A 223 18.00 17.69 12.72
C ARG A 223 19.31 17.35 12.01
N GLU A 224 19.26 16.56 10.95
CA GLU A 224 20.48 16.19 10.21
C GLU A 224 21.12 17.41 9.51
N LEU A 225 20.31 18.27 8.88
CA LEU A 225 20.80 19.50 8.26
C LEU A 225 21.38 20.50 9.27
N GLN A 226 20.80 20.59 10.47
CA GLN A 226 21.34 21.42 11.55
C GLN A 226 22.70 20.90 12.05
N GLN A 227 22.92 19.58 12.03
CA GLN A 227 24.22 19.00 12.37
C GLN A 227 25.28 19.32 11.31
N LEU A 228 24.92 19.24 10.01
CA LEU A 228 25.79 19.71 8.93
C LEU A 228 26.11 21.20 9.05
N LEU A 229 25.09 22.01 9.37
CA LEU A 229 25.25 23.46 9.56
C LEU A 229 26.22 23.77 10.70
N ALA A 230 26.11 23.04 11.82
CA ALA A 230 27.02 23.20 12.95
C ALA A 230 28.47 22.85 12.60
N LEU A 231 28.70 21.80 11.80
CA LEU A 231 30.04 21.45 11.31
C LEU A 231 30.62 22.53 10.40
N ALA A 232 29.82 23.03 9.45
CA ALA A 232 30.24 24.10 8.57
C ALA A 232 30.53 25.40 9.34
N GLN A 233 29.70 25.76 10.33
CA GLN A 233 29.94 26.89 11.24
C GLN A 233 31.22 26.71 12.05
N LEU A 234 31.50 25.49 12.51
CA LEU A 234 32.72 25.19 13.25
C LEU A 234 33.95 25.39 12.34
N ALA A 235 33.94 24.87 11.11
CA ALA A 235 35.00 25.06 10.13
C ALA A 235 35.21 26.54 9.76
N ALA A 236 34.12 27.29 9.57
CA ALA A 236 34.14 28.72 9.22
C ALA A 236 34.77 29.62 10.30
N ASN A 237 34.86 29.17 11.56
CA ASN A 237 35.49 29.93 12.63
C ASN A 237 37.01 30.11 12.46
N GLY A 238 37.66 29.37 11.55
CA GLY A 238 39.04 29.61 11.10
C GLY A 238 40.15 29.38 12.13
N LYS A 239 39.84 28.76 13.28
CA LYS A 239 40.81 28.48 14.36
C LYS A 239 41.43 27.08 14.30
N HIS A 240 41.27 26.37 13.19
CA HIS A 240 41.64 24.96 13.04
C HIS A 240 42.92 24.81 12.24
N THR A 241 43.75 23.85 12.65
CA THR A 241 44.86 23.33 11.87
C THR A 241 44.38 22.58 10.63
N GLU A 242 45.27 22.33 9.67
CA GLU A 242 44.95 21.57 8.46
C GLU A 242 44.41 20.16 8.77
N GLN A 243 45.01 19.46 9.75
CA GLN A 243 44.53 18.15 10.19
C GLN A 243 43.14 18.21 10.84
N GLU A 244 42.87 19.23 11.67
CA GLU A 244 41.54 19.42 12.26
C GLU A 244 40.49 19.73 11.19
N MET A 245 40.86 20.50 10.17
CA MET A 245 39.99 20.79 9.04
C MET A 245 39.66 19.55 8.22
N GLU A 246 40.65 18.69 7.95
CA GLU A 246 40.45 17.41 7.28
C GLU A 246 39.51 16.49 8.07
N VAL A 247 39.62 16.46 9.40
CA VAL A 247 38.70 15.70 10.27
C VAL A 247 37.27 16.25 10.17
N LEU A 248 37.10 17.57 10.20
CA LEU A 248 35.78 18.21 10.07
C LEU A 248 35.15 17.93 8.71
N ASP A 249 35.90 18.08 7.62
CA ASP A 249 35.43 17.82 6.26
C ASP A 249 35.05 16.35 6.06
N ASN A 250 35.83 15.42 6.61
CA ASN A 250 35.49 13.99 6.60
C ASN A 250 34.19 13.71 7.38
N GLN A 251 34.00 14.31 8.54
CA GLN A 251 32.75 14.17 9.32
C GLN A 251 31.54 14.76 8.57
N TYR A 252 31.73 15.89 7.90
CA TYR A 252 30.73 16.52 7.06
C TYR A 252 30.35 15.60 5.89
N GLY A 253 31.33 15.11 5.14
CA GLY A 253 31.12 14.19 4.01
C GLY A 253 30.42 12.90 4.42
N GLN A 254 30.83 12.28 5.54
CA GLN A 254 30.16 11.10 6.09
C GLN A 254 28.69 11.37 6.43
N ARG A 255 28.38 12.52 7.03
CA ARG A 255 26.99 12.88 7.35
C ARG A 255 26.17 13.21 6.12
N CYS A 256 26.73 13.93 5.15
CA CYS A 256 26.08 14.15 3.86
C CYS A 256 25.73 12.82 3.19
N TRP A 257 26.67 11.85 3.22
CA TRP A 257 26.42 10.51 2.71
C TRP A 257 25.29 9.79 3.46
N LEU A 258 25.27 9.85 4.79
CA LEU A 258 24.18 9.25 5.58
C LEU A 258 22.82 9.88 5.30
N ILE A 259 22.75 11.21 5.16
CA ILE A 259 21.51 11.91 4.78
C ILE A 259 21.10 11.50 3.38
N PHE A 260 22.03 11.50 2.42
CA PHE A 260 21.76 11.11 1.04
C PHE A 260 21.21 9.68 0.97
N MET A 261 21.86 8.73 1.64
CA MET A 261 21.40 7.34 1.70
C MET A 261 20.05 7.22 2.41
N SER A 262 19.83 7.97 3.50
CA SER A 262 18.56 7.92 4.23
C SER A 262 17.42 8.50 3.41
N VAL A 263 17.59 9.71 2.87
CA VAL A 263 16.56 10.43 2.11
C VAL A 263 16.35 9.82 0.73
N LEU A 264 17.31 9.14 0.11
CA LEU A 264 17.12 8.53 -1.22
C LEU A 264 16.93 7.01 -1.18
N SER A 265 17.02 6.37 -0.02
CA SER A 265 16.65 4.95 0.08
C SER A 265 15.18 4.76 -0.23
N ASP A 266 14.86 3.75 -1.02
CA ASP A 266 13.48 3.32 -1.26
C ASP A 266 12.78 2.86 0.03
N ASP A 267 13.55 2.58 1.09
CA ASP A 267 13.08 2.24 2.43
C ASP A 267 12.59 3.46 3.24
N TYR A 268 12.99 4.67 2.83
CA TYR A 268 12.55 5.91 3.47
C TYR A 268 11.21 6.36 2.91
N ASN A 269 10.17 5.68 3.39
CA ASN A 269 8.81 5.89 2.96
C ASN A 269 8.02 6.73 3.98
N PRO A 270 7.75 8.01 3.69
CA PRO A 270 7.02 8.92 4.58
C PRO A 270 5.53 8.57 4.68
N LEU A 271 5.01 7.64 3.87
CA LEU A 271 3.64 7.16 3.97
C LEU A 271 3.56 5.69 4.36
N ARG A 272 4.64 5.12 4.91
CA ARG A 272 4.73 3.70 5.30
C ARG A 272 3.68 3.23 6.31
N ASN A 273 2.89 4.14 6.88
CA ASN A 273 1.84 3.79 7.82
C ASN A 273 0.48 3.60 7.14
N ILE A 274 0.32 4.07 5.91
CA ILE A 274 -0.92 3.91 5.15
C ILE A 274 -0.92 2.53 4.51
N ARG A 275 -1.91 1.72 4.86
CA ARG A 275 -2.09 0.38 4.30
C ARG A 275 -2.61 0.49 2.88
N LEU A 276 -2.19 -0.39 1.99
CA LEU A 276 -2.60 -0.35 0.59
C LEU A 276 -4.07 -0.73 0.41
N PHE A 277 -4.51 -1.78 1.11
CA PHE A 277 -5.88 -2.26 1.11
C PHE A 277 -6.66 -1.68 2.28
N HIS A 278 -6.96 -0.39 2.20
CA HIS A 278 -7.70 0.38 3.21
C HIS A 278 -8.55 1.46 2.53
N ASP A 279 -9.37 1.04 1.57
CA ASP A 279 -10.25 1.88 0.74
C ASP A 279 -9.53 3.07 0.11
N ILE A 280 -8.52 2.77 -0.70
CA ILE A 280 -7.73 3.76 -1.42
C ILE A 280 -8.04 3.68 -2.90
N ALA A 281 -8.04 4.81 -3.60
CA ALA A 281 -8.16 4.87 -5.05
C ALA A 281 -6.91 5.50 -5.68
N LEU A 282 -6.40 4.92 -6.75
CA LEU A 282 -5.29 5.47 -7.53
C LEU A 282 -5.74 5.70 -8.97
N ASN A 283 -5.62 6.94 -9.41
CA ASN A 283 -5.91 7.35 -10.78
C ASN A 283 -4.63 7.89 -11.42
N PHE A 284 -4.27 7.43 -12.61
CA PHE A 284 -3.12 7.99 -13.34
C PHE A 284 -3.29 7.84 -14.85
N GLU A 285 -2.80 8.82 -15.61
CA GLU A 285 -2.77 8.73 -17.05
C GLU A 285 -1.57 7.88 -17.53
N MET A 286 -1.80 6.97 -18.47
CA MET A 286 -0.71 6.24 -19.12
C MET A 286 -1.06 6.02 -20.59
N ASN A 287 -0.21 6.53 -21.49
CA ASN A 287 -0.40 6.45 -22.95
C ASN A 287 -1.75 7.01 -23.41
N GLY A 288 -2.15 8.19 -22.91
CA GLY A 288 -3.41 8.85 -23.29
C GLY A 288 -4.68 8.19 -22.73
N LYS A 289 -4.54 7.31 -21.73
CA LYS A 289 -5.67 6.65 -21.06
C LYS A 289 -5.55 6.78 -19.55
N THR A 290 -6.61 7.29 -18.91
CA THR A 290 -6.75 7.24 -17.45
C THR A 290 -6.93 5.80 -17.00
N ARG A 291 -6.10 5.39 -16.04
CA ARG A 291 -6.19 4.12 -15.32
C ARG A 291 -6.69 4.42 -13.92
N GLU A 292 -7.68 3.67 -13.47
CA GLU A 292 -8.28 3.82 -12.15
C GLU A 292 -8.21 2.47 -11.43
N TYR A 293 -7.65 2.48 -10.22
CA TYR A 293 -7.52 1.33 -9.35
C TYR A 293 -8.19 1.63 -8.03
N PHE A 294 -9.01 0.70 -7.53
CA PHE A 294 -9.55 0.75 -6.19
C PHE A 294 -8.97 -0.39 -5.36
N PHE A 295 -8.42 -0.05 -4.19
CA PHE A 295 -7.85 -0.96 -3.22
C PHE A 295 -8.79 -1.02 -2.00
N PRO A 296 -9.78 -1.93 -2.00
CA PRO A 296 -10.76 -2.00 -0.91
C PRO A 296 -10.07 -2.38 0.41
N GLN A 297 -10.68 -2.04 1.54
CA GLN A 297 -10.22 -2.50 2.84
C GLN A 297 -10.22 -4.04 2.92
N ILE A 298 -9.05 -4.62 3.24
CA ILE A 298 -8.92 -6.05 3.48
C ILE A 298 -8.32 -6.30 4.86
N ASP A 299 -9.09 -6.97 5.69
CA ASP A 299 -8.63 -7.60 6.91
C ASP A 299 -9.30 -8.97 7.04
N LEU A 300 -8.93 -9.73 8.08
CA LEU A 300 -9.56 -11.03 8.29
C LEU A 300 -11.06 -10.92 8.54
N ALA A 301 -11.58 -9.79 9.04
CA ALA A 301 -13.00 -9.63 9.30
C ALA A 301 -13.77 -9.36 8.00
N SER A 302 -13.25 -8.52 7.10
CA SER A 302 -13.87 -8.23 5.79
C SER A 302 -13.88 -9.45 4.87
N LEU A 303 -12.92 -10.37 5.05
CA LEU A 303 -12.90 -11.69 4.37
C LEU A 303 -13.77 -12.76 5.07
N ASN A 304 -14.42 -12.41 6.18
CA ASN A 304 -15.17 -13.33 7.06
C ASN A 304 -14.32 -14.44 7.73
N LEU A 305 -12.99 -14.30 7.74
CA LEU A 305 -12.06 -15.28 8.30
C LEU A 305 -11.74 -15.05 9.79
N HIS A 306 -12.04 -13.88 10.35
CA HIS A 306 -11.53 -13.46 11.66
C HIS A 306 -11.83 -14.46 12.79
N THR A 307 -13.07 -14.93 12.88
CA THR A 307 -13.54 -15.85 13.92
C THR A 307 -13.50 -17.32 13.53
N ASP A 308 -13.10 -17.63 12.29
CA ASP A 308 -13.15 -19.00 11.77
C ASP A 308 -12.24 -19.95 12.55
N ASN A 309 -12.75 -21.15 12.75
CA ASN A 309 -12.04 -22.28 13.33
C ASN A 309 -12.54 -23.57 12.66
N ILE A 310 -11.81 -24.66 12.87
CA ILE A 310 -12.13 -25.96 12.26
C ILE A 310 -12.27 -27.07 13.30
N LEU A 311 -12.62 -26.70 14.55
CA LEU A 311 -12.73 -27.63 15.68
C LEU A 311 -13.90 -28.61 15.53
N TYR A 312 -14.92 -28.24 14.75
CA TYR A 312 -16.11 -29.06 14.48
C TYR A 312 -16.46 -28.99 12.99
N ILE A 313 -17.21 -29.99 12.49
CA ILE A 313 -17.58 -30.11 11.07
C ILE A 313 -18.29 -28.84 10.58
N ASP A 314 -19.28 -28.33 11.31
CA ASP A 314 -20.05 -27.15 10.90
C ASP A 314 -19.16 -25.89 10.80
N ALA A 315 -18.22 -25.73 11.73
CA ALA A 315 -17.25 -24.63 11.72
C ALA A 315 -16.27 -24.76 10.54
N ALA A 316 -15.85 -25.98 10.21
CA ALA A 316 -15.00 -26.25 9.05
C ALA A 316 -15.73 -25.98 7.73
N ILE A 317 -17.01 -26.37 7.63
CA ILE A 317 -17.87 -26.06 6.49
C ILE A 317 -18.00 -24.54 6.29
N LEU A 318 -18.25 -23.80 7.37
CA LEU A 318 -18.31 -22.34 7.33
C LEU A 318 -16.97 -21.73 6.89
N SER A 319 -15.87 -22.23 7.43
CA SER A 319 -14.51 -21.80 7.09
C SER A 319 -14.17 -22.03 5.61
N ILE A 320 -14.63 -23.15 5.03
CA ILE A 320 -14.50 -23.41 3.58
C ILE A 320 -15.22 -22.31 2.78
N ARG A 321 -16.45 -21.98 3.17
CA ARG A 321 -17.24 -20.94 2.48
C ARG A 321 -16.55 -19.58 2.54
N HIS A 322 -16.08 -19.16 3.71
CA HIS A 322 -15.38 -17.89 3.87
C HIS A 322 -14.05 -17.86 3.12
N THR A 323 -13.30 -18.97 3.12
CA THR A 323 -12.06 -19.08 2.34
C THR A 323 -12.31 -19.01 0.84
N ILE A 324 -13.36 -19.68 0.32
CA ILE A 324 -13.75 -19.57 -1.09
C ILE A 324 -14.12 -18.12 -1.43
N PHE A 325 -14.89 -17.46 -0.56
CA PHE A 325 -15.22 -16.04 -0.75
C PHE A 325 -13.97 -15.16 -0.84
N ALA A 326 -12.98 -15.38 0.03
CA ALA A 326 -11.71 -14.65 0.01
C ALA A 326 -10.88 -14.91 -1.27
N ILE A 327 -10.83 -16.16 -1.74
CA ILE A 327 -10.16 -16.53 -2.99
C ILE A 327 -10.85 -15.87 -4.18
N THR A 328 -12.19 -15.93 -4.25
CA THR A 328 -12.97 -15.26 -5.30
C THR A 328 -12.72 -13.76 -5.29
N TRP A 329 -12.73 -13.13 -4.11
CA TRP A 329 -12.40 -11.70 -3.97
C TRP A 329 -10.99 -11.38 -4.53
N MET A 330 -9.97 -12.20 -4.24
CA MET A 330 -8.62 -12.01 -4.77
C MET A 330 -8.56 -12.11 -6.30
N ILE A 331 -9.28 -13.08 -6.86
CA ILE A 331 -9.38 -13.30 -8.31
C ILE A 331 -10.08 -12.10 -8.96
N ASP A 332 -11.22 -11.68 -8.40
CA ASP A 332 -12.00 -10.56 -8.90
C ASP A 332 -11.18 -9.27 -8.87
N TRP A 333 -10.45 -8.98 -7.78
CA TRP A 333 -9.58 -7.82 -7.74
C TRP A 333 -8.46 -7.89 -8.78
N SER A 334 -7.83 -9.06 -8.95
CA SER A 334 -6.74 -9.26 -9.92
C SER A 334 -7.20 -9.15 -11.38
N ILE A 335 -8.46 -9.50 -11.65
CA ILE A 335 -9.07 -9.47 -12.99
C ILE A 335 -9.72 -8.11 -13.28
N MET A 336 -10.59 -7.63 -12.38
CA MET A 336 -11.39 -6.41 -12.52
C MET A 336 -10.57 -5.14 -12.26
N GLY A 337 -9.40 -5.23 -11.64
CA GLY A 337 -8.42 -4.13 -11.56
C GLY A 337 -7.88 -3.64 -12.91
N ASN A 338 -8.45 -4.05 -14.06
CA ASN A 338 -8.09 -3.59 -15.40
C ASN A 338 -6.58 -3.63 -15.69
N THR A 339 -5.98 -4.80 -15.48
CA THR A 339 -4.67 -5.12 -16.05
C THR A 339 -4.77 -5.14 -17.58
N ARG A 340 -3.97 -4.29 -18.22
CA ARG A 340 -2.84 -4.79 -19.03
C ARG A 340 -1.65 -3.86 -18.84
N LEU A 341 -0.88 -4.08 -17.79
CA LEU A 341 0.58 -3.97 -17.93
C LEU A 341 0.96 -5.16 -18.81
N SER A 342 1.53 -4.92 -19.98
CA SER A 342 1.78 -5.90 -21.05
C SER A 342 2.76 -7.05 -20.70
N GLU A 343 2.94 -7.37 -19.41
CA GLU A 343 4.04 -8.22 -18.90
C GLU A 343 3.64 -9.18 -17.77
N ILE A 344 2.35 -9.25 -17.39
CA ILE A 344 1.89 -10.37 -16.57
C ILE A 344 1.29 -11.38 -17.52
N ASP A 345 2.03 -12.46 -17.80
CA ASP A 345 1.51 -13.57 -18.59
C ASP A 345 0.22 -14.04 -17.89
N ARG A 346 -0.90 -13.95 -18.62
CA ARG A 346 -2.20 -14.40 -18.12
C ARG A 346 -2.15 -15.88 -17.72
N ASN A 347 -1.22 -16.64 -18.31
CA ASN A 347 -0.93 -18.01 -17.91
C ASN A 347 -0.25 -18.11 -16.55
N ASP A 348 0.53 -17.12 -16.10
CA ASP A 348 1.11 -17.11 -14.76
C ASP A 348 0.07 -16.78 -13.70
N LEU A 349 -0.91 -15.92 -13.97
CA LEU A 349 -2.03 -15.68 -13.05
C LEU A 349 -2.87 -16.96 -12.84
N LEU A 350 -3.19 -17.65 -13.94
CA LEU A 350 -3.93 -18.92 -13.91
C LEU A 350 -3.10 -20.10 -13.38
N LYS A 351 -1.77 -20.09 -13.56
CA LYS A 351 -0.85 -21.07 -12.94
C LYS A 351 -0.60 -20.79 -11.46
N THR A 352 -0.62 -19.52 -11.04
CA THR A 352 -0.41 -19.13 -9.63
C THR A 352 -1.61 -19.54 -8.78
N ILE A 353 -2.83 -19.43 -9.33
CA ILE A 353 -4.04 -20.03 -8.79
C ILE A 353 -3.96 -21.54 -9.02
N SER A 354 -3.11 -22.23 -8.25
CA SER A 354 -3.02 -23.68 -8.34
C SER A 354 -4.34 -24.29 -7.90
N LEU A 355 -5.06 -24.93 -8.82
CA LEU A 355 -6.16 -25.81 -8.51
C LEU A 355 -5.62 -26.94 -7.62
N VAL A 356 -5.83 -26.81 -6.30
CA VAL A 356 -5.68 -27.96 -5.42
C VAL A 356 -6.84 -28.89 -5.76
N PRO A 357 -6.59 -30.12 -6.25
CA PRO A 357 -7.67 -31.07 -6.49
C PRO A 357 -8.40 -31.31 -5.18
N LEU A 358 -9.66 -30.89 -5.12
CA LEU A 358 -10.55 -31.18 -4.00
C LEU A 358 -10.90 -32.67 -4.06
N ASP A 359 -10.77 -33.37 -2.92
CA ASP A 359 -11.15 -34.78 -2.81
C ASP A 359 -12.60 -34.99 -3.30
N PRO A 360 -12.89 -35.96 -4.19
CA PRO A 360 -14.26 -36.28 -4.62
C PRO A 360 -15.24 -36.49 -3.46
N LYS A 361 -14.79 -37.00 -2.31
CA LYS A 361 -15.63 -37.15 -1.10
C LYS A 361 -16.00 -35.79 -0.49
N LEU A 362 -15.08 -34.83 -0.54
CA LEU A 362 -15.30 -33.46 -0.09
C LEU A 362 -16.29 -32.73 -1.00
N ILE A 363 -16.20 -32.93 -2.32
CA ILE A 363 -17.15 -32.38 -3.30
C ILE A 363 -18.57 -32.84 -2.97
N VAL A 364 -18.78 -34.13 -2.72
CA VAL A 364 -20.10 -34.68 -2.37
C VAL A 364 -20.64 -34.11 -1.03
N LEU A 365 -19.77 -33.94 -0.03
CA LEU A 365 -20.14 -33.34 1.26
C LEU A 365 -20.51 -31.86 1.14
N LEU A 366 -19.76 -31.10 0.34
CA LEU A 366 -20.04 -29.70 0.06
C LEU A 366 -21.33 -29.54 -0.78
N GLU A 367 -21.57 -30.40 -1.77
CA GLU A 367 -22.84 -30.42 -2.53
C GLU A 367 -24.04 -30.74 -1.63
N LYS A 368 -23.86 -31.59 -0.62
CA LYS A 368 -24.91 -31.95 0.35
C LYS A 368 -25.29 -30.78 1.27
N HIS A 369 -24.31 -29.97 1.70
CA HIS A 369 -24.55 -28.88 2.65
C HIS A 369 -24.84 -27.53 2.01
N PHE A 370 -24.29 -27.24 0.83
CA PHE A 370 -24.46 -25.95 0.16
C PHE A 370 -25.31 -26.00 -1.10
N GLY A 371 -25.75 -27.20 -1.50
CA GLY A 371 -26.38 -27.43 -2.80
C GLY A 371 -25.37 -27.41 -3.95
N LYS A 372 -25.77 -27.95 -5.11
CA LYS A 372 -24.90 -28.11 -6.30
C LYS A 372 -24.37 -26.80 -6.90
N SER A 373 -24.87 -25.65 -6.47
CA SER A 373 -24.57 -24.33 -7.05
C SER A 373 -23.26 -23.72 -6.57
N VAL A 374 -22.83 -23.98 -5.33
CA VAL A 374 -21.63 -23.38 -4.73
C VAL A 374 -20.32 -23.98 -5.28
N LEU A 375 -20.36 -25.21 -5.77
CA LEU A 375 -19.21 -25.89 -6.41
C LEU A 375 -19.15 -25.70 -7.94
N GLY A 376 -20.13 -25.01 -8.53
CA GLY A 376 -20.13 -24.72 -9.98
C GLY A 376 -18.92 -23.92 -10.45
N ALA A 377 -18.27 -23.18 -9.55
CA ALA A 377 -17.02 -22.47 -9.80
C ALA A 377 -15.83 -23.42 -10.02
N SER A 378 -15.81 -24.61 -9.41
CA SER A 378 -14.70 -25.57 -9.60
C SER A 378 -14.75 -26.24 -10.97
N LYS A 379 -15.94 -26.48 -11.52
CA LYS A 379 -16.10 -27.07 -12.86
C LYS A 379 -15.80 -26.11 -14.01
N GLN A 380 -15.81 -24.80 -13.77
CA GLN A 380 -15.36 -23.83 -14.76
C GLN A 380 -13.83 -23.71 -14.83
N LEU A 381 -13.12 -24.10 -13.77
CA LEU A 381 -11.67 -24.16 -13.73
C LEU A 381 -11.09 -25.42 -14.40
N ASP A 382 -11.88 -26.49 -14.57
CA ASP A 382 -11.51 -27.65 -15.40
C ASP A 382 -11.75 -27.42 -16.92
N LEU A 383 -12.34 -26.28 -17.29
CA LEU A 383 -12.70 -25.91 -18.68
C LEU A 383 -12.02 -24.63 -19.18
N LEU A 384 -11.11 -24.05 -18.39
CA LEU A 384 -10.16 -22.99 -18.77
C LEU A 384 -8.75 -23.57 -18.73
#